data_AF-A0A524F371-F1
#
_entry.id   AF-A0A524F371-F1
#
_cell.length_a   1.000
_cell.length_b   1.000
_cell.length_c   1.000
_cell.angle_alpha   90.00
_cell.angle_beta   90.00
_cell.angle_gamma   90.00
#
_symmetry.space_group_name_H-M   'P 1'
#
loop_
_entity.id
_entity.type
_entity.pdbx_description
1 polymer ?
#
loop_
_entity_poly.entity_id
_entity_poly.type
_entity_poly.pdbx_seq_one_letter_code
_entity_poly.pdbx_strand_id
1 'polypeptide(L)'
;MSVIKIKNKKALEQLQAKLTLRLGRKPTQQETLDYCVMLANQDFEKLVQLASEVPLLNPEKAKRIIEEKDKLNDIPYNPLIKFDKPEDNDIYGL
;
A
#
# COMPACT_ATOMS: atom_id res chain seq x y z
N MET A 1 3.92 -6.58 -31.70
CA MET A 1 3.74 -7.01 -30.28
C MET A 1 4.37 -5.95 -29.39
N SER A 2 3.58 -5.34 -28.50
CA SER A 2 4.15 -4.42 -27.51
C SER A 2 5.02 -5.20 -26.51
N VAL A 3 6.27 -4.77 -26.31
CA VAL A 3 7.20 -5.43 -25.39
C VAL A 3 7.03 -4.80 -24.01
N ILE A 4 6.26 -5.45 -23.15
CA ILE A 4 6.05 -5.01 -21.77
C ILE A 4 7.25 -5.49 -20.94
N LYS A 5 8.06 -4.55 -20.44
CA LYS A 5 9.22 -4.86 -19.59
C LYS A 5 8.75 -5.12 -18.16
N ILE A 6 8.51 -6.39 -17.84
CA ILE A 6 8.14 -6.82 -16.49
C ILE A 6 9.40 -6.96 -15.64
N LYS A 7 9.48 -6.19 -14.54
CA LYS A 7 10.62 -6.24 -13.59
C LYS A 7 10.77 -7.62 -12.94
N ASN A 8 9.66 -8.31 -12.66
CA ASN A 8 9.65 -9.60 -11.96
C ASN A 8 9.26 -10.77 -12.89
N LYS A 9 10.16 -11.12 -13.83
CA LYS A 9 9.94 -12.20 -14.79
C LYS A 9 9.71 -13.57 -14.12
N LYS A 10 10.38 -13.84 -13.00
CA LYS A 10 10.27 -15.09 -12.25
C LYS A 10 8.85 -15.33 -11.70
N ALA A 11 8.19 -14.27 -11.22
CA ALA A 11 6.82 -14.37 -10.73
C ALA A 11 5.83 -14.73 -11.85
N LEU A 12 6.02 -14.17 -13.05
CA LEU A 12 5.19 -14.49 -14.21
C LEU A 12 5.36 -15.96 -14.64
N GLU A 13 6.61 -16.45 -14.67
CA GLU A 13 6.90 -17.85 -15.01
C GLU A 13 6.26 -18.83 -14.00
N GLN A 14 6.30 -18.49 -12.70
CA GLN A 14 5.64 -19.29 -11.66
C GLN A 14 4.11 -19.29 -11.82
N LEU A 15 3.52 -18.14 -12.15
CA LEU A 15 2.08 -18.04 -12.39
C LEU A 15 1.68 -18.88 -13.62
N GLN A 16 2.45 -18.78 -14.71
CA GLN A 16 2.23 -19.55 -15.92
C GLN A 16 2.34 -21.07 -15.65
N ALA A 17 3.30 -21.50 -14.83
CA ALA A 17 3.43 -22.91 -14.43
C ALA A 17 2.20 -23.39 -13.64
N LYS A 18 1.71 -22.59 -12.67
CA LYS A 18 0.49 -22.91 -11.90
C LYS A 18 -0.74 -23.00 -12.80
N LEU A 19 -0.89 -22.07 -13.73
CA LEU A 19 -1.98 -22.08 -14.71
C LEU A 19 -1.88 -23.30 -15.63
N THR A 20 -0.67 -23.66 -16.06
CA THR A 20 -0.44 -24.85 -16.91
C THR A 20 -0.87 -26.13 -16.21
N LEU A 21 -0.52 -26.29 -14.92
CA LEU A 21 -0.93 -27.46 -14.13
C LEU A 21 -2.44 -27.58 -13.98
N ARG A 22 -3.18 -26.46 -13.97
CA ARG A 22 -4.64 -26.44 -13.81
C ARG A 22 -5.40 -26.54 -15.12
N LEU A 23 -4.92 -25.87 -16.17
CA LEU A 23 -5.57 -25.79 -17.47
C LEU A 23 -5.16 -26.93 -18.42
N GLY A 24 -4.08 -27.67 -18.11
CA GLY A 24 -3.54 -28.73 -18.97
C GLY A 24 -2.88 -28.23 -20.27
N ARG A 25 -2.88 -26.90 -20.50
CA ARG A 25 -2.20 -26.22 -21.61
C ARG A 25 -1.31 -25.12 -21.08
N LYS A 26 -0.21 -24.82 -21.76
CA LYS A 26 0.68 -23.70 -21.42
C LYS A 26 0.11 -22.41 -22.03
N PRO A 27 -0.54 -21.51 -21.24
CA PRO A 27 -1.01 -20.24 -21.78
C PRO A 27 0.19 -19.40 -22.21
N THR A 28 0.04 -18.57 -23.24
CA THR A 28 1.07 -17.63 -23.65
C THR A 28 1.26 -16.53 -22.58
N GLN A 29 2.39 -15.83 -22.61
CA GLN A 29 2.63 -14.72 -21.68
C GLN A 29 1.60 -13.59 -21.87
N GLN A 30 1.14 -13.36 -23.10
CA GLN A 30 0.10 -12.38 -23.40
C GLN A 30 -1.25 -12.81 -22.81
N GLU A 31 -1.70 -14.05 -23.07
CA GLU A 31 -2.94 -14.57 -22.47
C GLU A 31 -2.89 -14.52 -20.93
N THR A 32 -1.74 -14.86 -20.34
CA THR A 32 -1.57 -14.81 -18.87
C THR A 32 -1.76 -13.38 -18.35
N LEU A 33 -1.20 -12.38 -19.03
CA LEU A 33 -1.37 -10.98 -18.69
C LEU A 33 -2.81 -10.51 -18.90
N ASP A 34 -3.44 -10.90 -19.99
CA ASP A 34 -4.84 -10.54 -20.27
C ASP A 34 -5.78 -11.04 -19.17
N TYR A 35 -5.60 -12.29 -18.72
CA TYR A 35 -6.34 -12.82 -17.57
C TYR A 35 -6.04 -12.08 -16.27
N CYS A 36 -4.78 -11.68 -16.04
CA CYS A 36 -4.43 -10.87 -14.87
C CYS A 36 -5.10 -9.50 -14.91
N VAL A 37 -5.17 -8.84 -16.08
CA VAL A 37 -5.85 -7.55 -16.25
C VAL A 37 -7.36 -7.70 -16.03
N MET A 38 -7.96 -8.76 -16.56
CA MET A 38 -9.38 -9.07 -16.32
C MET A 38 -9.67 -9.27 -14.82
N LEU A 39 -8.84 -10.06 -14.13
CA LEU A 39 -8.99 -10.31 -12.70
C LEU A 39 -8.76 -9.03 -11.88
N ALA A 40 -7.76 -8.23 -12.24
CA ALA A 40 -7.46 -6.98 -11.55
C ALA A 40 -8.60 -5.94 -11.71
N ASN A 41 -9.29 -5.94 -12.85
CA ASN A 41 -10.49 -5.11 -13.04
C ASN A 41 -11.67 -5.58 -12.17
N GLN A 42 -11.79 -6.87 -11.89
CA GLN A 42 -12.81 -7.39 -10.97
C GLN A 42 -12.51 -7.05 -9.51
N ASP A 43 -11.24 -7.06 -9.12
CA ASP A 43 -10.74 -6.72 -7.78
C ASP A 43 -10.00 -5.36 -7.76
N PHE A 44 -10.60 -4.33 -8.36
CA PHE A 44 -9.94 -3.04 -8.56
C PHE A 44 -9.42 -2.41 -7.25
N GLU A 45 -10.22 -2.48 -6.18
CA GLU A 45 -9.82 -1.94 -4.87
C GLU A 45 -8.52 -2.57 -4.36
N LYS A 46 -8.35 -3.90 -4.49
CA LYS A 46 -7.11 -4.59 -4.09
C LYS A 46 -5.92 -4.16 -4.93
N LEU A 47 -6.14 -3.92 -6.23
CA LEU A 47 -5.10 -3.38 -7.10
C LEU A 47 -4.66 -1.99 -6.64
N VAL A 48 -5.61 -1.13 -6.25
CA VAL A 48 -5.31 0.19 -5.67
C VAL A 48 -4.49 0.04 -4.39
N GLN A 49 -4.82 -0.90 -3.49
CA GLN A 49 -4.01 -1.11 -2.26
C GLN A 49 -2.58 -1.56 -2.57
N LEU A 50 -2.39 -2.38 -3.61
CA LEU A 50 -1.07 -2.86 -4.02
C LEU A 50 -0.25 -1.77 -4.73
N ALA A 51 -0.92 -0.86 -5.45
CA ALA A 51 -0.28 0.21 -6.19
C ALA A 51 -0.07 1.48 -5.35
N SER A 52 -0.88 1.70 -4.31
CA SER A 52 -0.73 2.86 -3.44
C SER A 52 0.34 2.60 -2.38
N GLU A 53 1.39 3.42 -2.37
CA GLU A 53 2.31 3.51 -1.22
C GLU A 53 1.66 4.16 0.01
N VAL A 54 0.42 4.65 -0.15
CA VAL A 54 -0.33 5.36 0.89
C VAL A 54 -1.13 4.36 1.73
N PRO A 55 -0.97 4.33 3.06
CA PRO A 55 -1.74 3.44 3.91
C PRO A 55 -3.23 3.79 3.81
N LEU A 56 -4.06 2.83 3.39
CA LEU A 56 -5.50 3.00 3.41
C LEU A 56 -5.99 3.30 4.84
N LEU A 57 -6.80 4.36 4.94
CA LEU A 57 -7.50 4.72 6.16
C LEU A 57 -8.64 3.72 6.38
N ASN A 58 -8.36 2.62 7.10
CA ASN A 58 -9.40 1.72 7.58
C ASN A 58 -10.28 2.49 8.59
N PRO A 59 -11.62 2.38 8.58
CA PRO A 59 -12.50 2.96 9.59
C PRO A 59 -12.06 2.69 11.04
N GLU A 60 -11.45 1.54 11.32
CA GLU A 60 -10.88 1.26 12.65
C GLU A 60 -9.67 2.15 12.99
N LYS A 61 -8.78 2.38 12.02
CA LYS A 61 -7.65 3.31 12.18
C LYS A 61 -8.15 4.74 12.33
N ALA A 62 -9.18 5.12 11.58
CA ALA A 62 -9.80 6.44 11.68
C ALA A 62 -10.39 6.68 13.08
N LYS A 63 -11.11 5.70 13.63
CA LYS A 63 -11.63 5.76 15.00
C LYS A 63 -10.54 5.91 16.04
N ARG A 64 -9.45 5.15 15.94
CA ARG A 64 -8.30 5.28 16.86
C ARG A 64 -7.70 6.68 16.84
N ILE A 65 -7.50 7.26 15.66
CA ILE A 65 -6.97 8.62 15.51
C ILE A 65 -7.91 9.65 16.15
N ILE A 66 -9.23 9.48 15.98
CA ILE A 66 -10.23 10.36 16.60
C ILE A 66 -10.22 10.21 18.13
N GLU A 67 -10.18 8.99 18.65
CA GLU A 67 -10.11 8.73 20.10
C GLU A 67 -8.82 9.28 20.73
N GLU A 68 -7.67 9.14 20.05
CA GLU A 68 -6.41 9.73 20.52
C GLU A 68 -6.48 11.25 20.50
N LYS A 69 -7.02 11.85 19.45
CA LYS A 69 -7.24 13.31 19.38
C LYS A 69 -8.14 13.79 20.52
N ASP A 70 -9.25 13.10 20.79
CA ASP A 70 -10.18 13.49 21.86
C ASP A 70 -9.54 13.40 23.25
N LYS A 71 -8.67 12.41 23.48
CA LYS A 71 -7.90 12.30 24.73
C LYS A 71 -6.85 13.41 24.86
N LEU A 72 -6.30 13.88 23.75
CA LEU A 72 -5.26 14.91 23.71
C LEU A 72 -5.82 16.34 23.73
N ASN A 73 -7.13 16.54 23.51
CA ASN A 73 -7.78 17.86 23.50
C ASN A 73 -7.78 18.55 24.87
N ASP A 74 -7.77 17.78 25.97
CA ASP A 74 -7.88 18.30 27.35
C ASP A 74 -6.52 18.43 28.06
N ILE A 75 -5.41 18.34 27.32
CA ILE A 75 -4.08 18.43 27.91
C ILE A 75 -3.64 19.88 27.91
N PRO A 76 -3.44 20.51 29.09
CA PRO A 76 -2.91 21.85 29.16
C PRO A 76 -1.49 21.86 28.58
N TYR A 77 -1.20 22.88 27.76
CA TYR A 77 0.14 23.11 27.24
C TYR A 77 1.12 23.22 28.40
N ASN A 78 2.16 22.36 28.41
CA ASN A 78 3.18 22.36 29.45
C ASN A 78 4.42 23.15 28.96
N PRO A 79 4.65 24.37 29.48
CA PRO A 79 5.76 25.22 29.05
C PRO A 79 7.14 24.72 29.53
N LEU A 80 7.20 23.65 30.35
CA LEU A 80 8.45 23.08 30.86
C LEU A 80 8.97 21.91 30.00
N ILE A 81 8.28 21.56 28.91
CA ILE A 81 8.72 20.51 27.99
C ILE A 81 9.97 21.02 27.26
N LYS A 82 11.08 20.32 27.45
CA LYS A 82 12.29 20.52 26.66
C LYS A 82 12.22 19.61 25.44
N PHE A 83 12.42 20.17 24.26
CA PHE A 83 12.56 19.38 23.05
C PHE A 83 13.89 18.61 23.11
N ASP A 84 13.88 17.36 22.64
CA ASP A 84 15.06 16.48 22.63
C ASP A 84 16.18 17.05 21.74
N LYS A 85 15.81 17.85 20.74
CA LYS A 85 16.75 18.48 19.82
C LYS A 85 16.91 19.97 20.14
N PRO A 86 18.15 20.48 20.15
CA PRO A 86 18.42 21.90 20.38
C PRO A 86 17.82 22.78 19.28
N GLU A 87 17.79 22.29 18.04
CA GLU A 87 17.26 22.97 16.86
C GLU A 87 15.75 23.29 16.97
N ASP A 88 15.00 22.46 17.69
CA ASP A 88 13.56 22.65 17.86
C ASP A 88 13.26 23.85 18.78
N ASN A 89 14.16 24.18 19.73
CA ASN A 89 13.99 25.37 20.57
C ASN A 89 14.08 26.66 19.74
N ASP A 90 14.96 26.70 18.73
CA ASP A 90 15.12 27.86 17.84
C ASP A 90 13.91 28.06 16.92
N ILE A 91 13.26 26.97 16.49
CA ILE A 91 12.11 27.00 15.58
C ILE A 91 10.84 27.44 16.32
N TYR A 92 10.63 26.92 17.53
CA TYR A 92 9.41 27.19 18.30
C TYR A 92 9.55 28.37 19.27
N GLY A 93 10.74 28.96 19.41
CA GLY A 93 10.97 30.20 20.15
C GLY A 93 10.60 30.11 21.64
N LEU A 94 10.94 28.98 22.28
CA LEU A 94 10.80 28.77 23.73
C LEU A 94 12.06 29.21 24.49
#